data_AF-A0A0Q5N5Q2-F1
#
_entry.id   AF-A0A0Q5N5Q2-F1
#
_cell.length_a   1.000
_cell.length_b   1.000
_cell.length_c   1.000
_cell.angle_alpha   90.00
_cell.angle_beta   90.00
_cell.angle_gamma   90.00
#
_symmetry.space_group_name_H-M   'P 1'
#
loop_
_entity.id
_entity.type
_entity.pdbx_description
1 polymer ?
#
loop_
_entity_poly.entity_id
_entity_poly.type
_entity_poly.pdbx_seq_one_letter_code
_entity_poly.pdbx_strand_id
1 'polypeptide(L)'
;MADGPGEVVPPPGSTSAPRRREGDDTMAKLKTRTKTETADASSALPERTTWRSRVPELGPDAVVVVVVDADQTRLVSDVVDLFPTADVHVVLPGPDVPRPDIGRVVWHSAPGNDALGPLLERIGTLDAFVFLRRVRVEAALATWGRSYLHLADGGTFVLASVDGTSASATTALDRLATIRDGEIDGISREETEAARSTRDMTATPDGIVFTKSGSHQLKVGEHRADDVLPQRLPSLGLVELDRLPSTVVTATGGAVVSHRSTAPQSVLSAEYEVPELPLRHYGAPVVLGQRLVTRVGQTLLPGSFKSPFKKEVAPEIGRNPTPNFAAVGESSPRRLEGAYYDLRCAWPGQYGHVLTDTVGKLWGWAEAKRAVPGLKAIYRLAPKTTEPGFERDLFRAFGIADDDVEWVRDDVEVETLVAATTMWEKDYPHYAHPGLRDVWATLRGALVAPGASKTTKIFVTRPADLEARNCRNAVEVEEHFARRGFTVVRPETLSLAEQATLFAGAEVVAGFGGAAMFNVLFAAAPRAVLLLAHESYLAKDEQLFGLLSGAQVHCFWSAADVPRVEGSWDPAASKSAWEFDFARNRGDLDELLATL
;
A
#
# COMPACT_ATOMS: atom_id res chain seq x y z
N MET A 1 -46.05 41.43 -11.93
CA MET A 1 -47.26 40.76 -12.46
C MET A 1 -46.83 39.40 -12.96
N ALA A 2 -47.30 38.38 -12.24
CA ALA A 2 -47.59 36.99 -12.63
C ALA A 2 -46.56 36.18 -13.44
N ASP A 3 -46.35 34.88 -13.25
CA ASP A 3 -46.55 33.88 -12.18
C ASP A 3 -46.22 32.55 -12.89
N GLY A 4 -45.55 31.60 -12.22
CA GLY A 4 -45.43 30.21 -12.71
C GLY A 4 -44.05 29.56 -12.48
N PRO A 5 -43.93 28.52 -11.62
CA PRO A 5 -42.66 28.06 -11.06
C PRO A 5 -41.97 26.96 -11.89
N GLY A 6 -40.64 27.04 -11.97
CA GLY A 6 -39.78 25.96 -12.47
C GLY A 6 -39.37 25.01 -11.34
N GLU A 7 -39.48 23.72 -11.61
CA GLU A 7 -39.24 22.60 -10.69
C GLU A 7 -37.86 22.63 -10.02
N VAL A 8 -37.89 22.34 -8.71
CA VAL A 8 -36.75 22.09 -7.84
C VAL A 8 -36.32 20.64 -8.00
N VAL A 9 -35.08 20.40 -8.40
CA VAL A 9 -34.45 19.06 -8.40
C VAL A 9 -33.87 18.79 -7.01
N PRO A 10 -34.33 17.76 -6.27
CA PRO A 10 -33.78 17.43 -4.95
C PRO A 10 -32.51 16.54 -5.05
N PRO A 11 -31.60 16.60 -4.07
CA PRO A 11 -30.38 15.78 -4.03
C PRO A 11 -30.68 14.33 -3.62
N PRO A 12 -29.80 13.36 -3.96
CA PRO A 12 -30.06 11.94 -3.74
C PRO A 12 -29.88 11.57 -2.26
N GLY A 13 -31.01 11.28 -1.60
CA GLY A 13 -31.06 10.75 -0.24
C GLY A 13 -30.93 9.22 -0.21
N SER A 14 -30.07 8.74 0.68
CA SER A 14 -29.97 7.34 1.10
C SER A 14 -31.21 6.91 1.89
N THR A 15 -31.96 5.93 1.40
CA THR A 15 -32.86 5.12 2.23
C THR A 15 -32.86 3.68 1.73
N SER A 16 -32.30 2.77 2.53
CA SER A 16 -32.40 1.33 2.32
C SER A 16 -33.33 0.74 3.38
N ALA A 17 -34.52 0.34 2.96
CA ALA A 17 -35.38 -0.60 3.68
C ALA A 17 -36.04 -1.56 2.67
N PRO A 18 -36.32 -2.81 3.05
CA PRO A 18 -36.26 -3.94 2.14
C PRO A 18 -37.58 -4.16 1.41
N ARG A 19 -37.53 -4.29 0.08
CA ARG A 19 -38.66 -4.82 -0.71
C ARG A 19 -38.52 -6.33 -0.84
N ARG A 20 -39.47 -7.03 -0.22
CA ARG A 20 -39.80 -8.43 -0.48
C ARG A 20 -40.04 -8.63 -1.98
N ARG A 21 -39.45 -9.69 -2.55
CA ARG A 21 -39.94 -10.34 -3.78
C ARG A 21 -40.28 -11.78 -3.43
N GLU A 22 -41.54 -12.11 -3.66
CA GLU A 22 -42.09 -13.46 -3.67
C GLU A 22 -41.67 -14.19 -4.94
N GLY A 23 -41.40 -15.49 -4.79
CA GLY A 23 -41.67 -16.57 -5.74
C GLY A 23 -40.98 -16.54 -7.11
N ASP A 24 -39.99 -17.42 -7.29
CA ASP A 24 -40.25 -18.57 -8.18
C ASP A 24 -39.34 -19.76 -7.81
N ASP A 25 -39.97 -20.89 -7.58
CA ASP A 25 -39.43 -22.11 -6.99
C ASP A 25 -39.35 -23.17 -8.10
N THR A 26 -38.14 -23.51 -8.56
CA THR A 26 -37.91 -24.68 -9.42
C THR A 26 -36.69 -25.46 -8.97
N MET A 27 -36.89 -26.23 -7.89
CA MET A 27 -36.05 -27.37 -7.54
C MET A 27 -36.04 -28.43 -8.65
N ALA A 28 -34.92 -28.57 -9.35
CA ALA A 28 -34.59 -29.80 -10.07
C ALA A 28 -34.10 -30.86 -9.06
N LYS A 29 -35.03 -31.70 -8.57
CA LYS A 29 -34.73 -32.86 -7.73
C LYS A 29 -33.93 -33.91 -8.52
N LEU A 30 -32.66 -34.12 -8.14
CA LEU A 30 -31.88 -35.26 -8.60
C LEU A 30 -32.43 -36.54 -7.94
N LYS A 31 -32.99 -37.43 -8.75
CA LYS A 31 -33.57 -38.72 -8.33
C LYS A 31 -32.48 -39.67 -7.85
N THR A 32 -32.64 -40.16 -6.63
CA THR A 32 -32.04 -41.40 -6.11
C THR A 32 -32.50 -42.59 -6.96
N ARG A 33 -31.55 -43.40 -7.44
CA ARG A 33 -31.84 -44.66 -8.12
C ARG A 33 -31.07 -45.78 -7.43
N THR A 34 -31.80 -46.58 -6.64
CA THR A 34 -31.36 -47.86 -6.10
C THR A 34 -31.88 -48.97 -7.00
N LYS A 35 -31.00 -49.78 -7.61
CA LYS A 35 -31.05 -51.24 -7.58
C LYS A 35 -29.90 -51.88 -8.35
N THR A 36 -29.25 -52.79 -7.63
CA THR A 36 -28.56 -54.03 -8.01
C THR A 36 -28.68 -54.47 -9.48
N GLU A 37 -27.55 -54.62 -10.14
CA GLU A 37 -27.36 -55.58 -11.25
C GLU A 37 -25.93 -56.14 -11.19
N THR A 38 -25.85 -57.42 -11.53
CA THR A 38 -24.76 -58.37 -11.33
C THR A 38 -23.50 -58.05 -12.13
N ALA A 39 -22.35 -58.28 -11.50
CA ALA A 39 -21.03 -58.15 -12.10
C ALA A 39 -20.82 -59.22 -13.19
N ASP A 40 -20.63 -58.77 -14.42
CA ASP A 40 -20.01 -59.55 -15.48
C ASP A 40 -18.52 -59.19 -15.53
N ALA A 41 -17.68 -60.22 -15.54
CA ALA A 41 -16.24 -60.11 -15.44
C ALA A 41 -15.62 -59.89 -16.82
N SER A 42 -15.10 -58.68 -17.07
CA SER A 42 -13.99 -58.39 -18.00
C SER A 42 -14.00 -56.89 -18.33
N SER A 43 -13.24 -56.10 -17.58
CA SER A 43 -12.73 -54.83 -18.10
C SER A 43 -11.38 -54.57 -17.48
N ALA A 44 -10.39 -54.28 -18.32
CA ALA A 44 -9.06 -53.86 -17.93
C ALA A 44 -9.12 -52.85 -16.76
N LEU A 45 -8.24 -53.04 -15.77
CA LEU A 45 -8.03 -52.07 -14.70
C LEU A 45 -7.87 -50.68 -15.35
N PRO A 46 -8.70 -49.68 -15.01
CA PRO A 46 -8.48 -48.32 -15.51
C PRO A 46 -7.05 -47.92 -15.09
N GLU A 47 -6.30 -47.30 -16.01
CA GLU A 47 -5.00 -46.70 -15.69
C GLU A 47 -5.13 -45.97 -14.36
N ARG A 48 -4.32 -46.36 -13.36
CA ARG A 48 -4.35 -45.72 -12.06
C ARG A 48 -3.88 -44.28 -12.25
N THR A 49 -4.82 -43.35 -12.45
CA THR A 49 -4.57 -41.92 -12.49
C THR A 49 -3.87 -41.51 -11.20
N THR A 50 -2.57 -41.24 -11.27
CA THR A 50 -1.74 -40.74 -10.16
C THR A 50 -1.72 -39.21 -10.16
N TRP A 51 -1.30 -38.58 -9.07
CA TRP A 51 -1.11 -37.12 -9.07
C TRP A 51 -0.17 -36.66 -10.18
N ARG A 52 0.83 -37.48 -10.57
CA ARG A 52 1.79 -37.17 -11.64
C ARG A 52 1.11 -36.92 -12.98
N SER A 53 0.08 -37.71 -13.30
CA SER A 53 -0.71 -37.54 -14.53
C SER A 53 -1.63 -36.29 -14.52
N ARG A 54 -1.71 -35.57 -13.40
CA ARG A 54 -2.54 -34.39 -13.20
C ARG A 54 -1.75 -33.09 -13.16
N VAL A 55 -0.43 -33.16 -13.10
CA VAL A 55 0.42 -31.96 -13.21
C VAL A 55 0.54 -31.60 -14.69
N PRO A 56 0.31 -30.33 -15.07
CA PRO A 56 0.44 -29.91 -16.46
C PRO A 56 1.90 -30.00 -16.93
N GLU A 57 2.08 -30.19 -18.24
CA GLU A 57 3.39 -29.97 -18.86
C GLU A 57 3.79 -28.49 -18.70
N LEU A 58 5.00 -28.26 -18.19
CA LEU A 58 5.51 -26.93 -17.91
C LEU A 58 6.60 -26.54 -18.92
N GLY A 59 6.62 -25.26 -19.27
CA GLY A 59 7.60 -24.68 -20.19
C GLY A 59 9.02 -24.54 -19.60
N PRO A 60 9.97 -24.04 -20.39
CA PRO A 60 11.36 -23.86 -19.96
C PRO A 60 11.56 -22.75 -18.91
N ASP A 61 10.67 -21.75 -18.89
CA ASP A 61 10.75 -20.64 -17.92
C ASP A 61 9.96 -20.94 -16.62
N ALA A 62 9.43 -22.16 -16.50
CA ALA A 62 8.61 -22.53 -15.36
C ALA A 62 9.47 -22.80 -14.12
N VAL A 63 8.95 -22.41 -12.95
CA VAL A 63 9.63 -22.60 -11.67
C VAL A 63 8.88 -23.63 -10.83
N VAL A 64 9.59 -24.67 -10.40
CA VAL A 64 9.03 -25.76 -9.60
C VAL A 64 9.74 -25.85 -8.26
N VAL A 65 8.98 -25.89 -7.17
CA VAL A 65 9.51 -26.16 -5.83
C VAL A 65 9.12 -27.55 -5.39
N VAL A 66 10.10 -28.38 -5.01
CA VAL A 66 9.90 -29.71 -4.44
C VAL A 66 10.37 -29.70 -2.99
N VAL A 67 9.45 -29.85 -2.06
CA VAL A 67 9.77 -29.95 -0.62
C VAL A 67 9.75 -31.41 -0.20
N VAL A 68 10.86 -31.90 0.33
CA VAL A 68 11.05 -33.32 0.64
C VAL A 68 11.54 -33.51 2.07
N ASP A 69 11.29 -34.69 2.64
CA ASP A 69 11.86 -35.12 3.93
C ASP A 69 13.17 -35.89 3.73
N ALA A 70 13.96 -36.01 4.79
CA ALA A 70 15.28 -36.63 4.74
C ALA A 70 15.26 -38.10 4.26
N ASP A 71 14.20 -38.85 4.58
CA ASP A 71 14.02 -40.25 4.17
C ASP A 71 13.39 -40.42 2.77
N GLN A 72 12.98 -39.32 2.13
CA GLN A 72 12.30 -39.33 0.83
C GLN A 72 13.14 -38.77 -0.32
N THR A 73 14.41 -38.45 -0.09
CA THR A 73 15.31 -37.88 -1.12
C THR A 73 15.46 -38.74 -2.38
N ARG A 74 15.27 -40.07 -2.25
CA ARG A 74 15.24 -41.00 -3.39
C ARG A 74 14.13 -40.73 -4.42
N LEU A 75 13.03 -40.09 -4.01
CA LEU A 75 11.90 -39.78 -4.88
C LEU A 75 12.13 -38.52 -5.72
N VAL A 76 13.17 -37.74 -5.41
CA VAL A 76 13.42 -36.45 -6.05
C VAL A 76 13.70 -36.63 -7.55
N SER A 77 14.46 -37.65 -7.95
CA SER A 77 14.76 -37.90 -9.37
C SER A 77 13.48 -38.09 -10.18
N ASP A 78 12.60 -38.99 -9.74
CA ASP A 78 11.33 -39.28 -10.41
C ASP A 78 10.42 -38.05 -10.54
N VAL A 79 10.49 -37.12 -9.58
CA VAL A 79 9.70 -35.88 -9.61
C VAL A 79 10.34 -34.85 -10.53
N VAL A 80 11.67 -34.71 -10.50
CA VAL A 80 12.42 -33.80 -11.39
C VAL A 80 12.24 -34.20 -12.86
N ASP A 81 12.12 -35.49 -13.15
CA ASP A 81 11.89 -36.00 -14.50
C ASP A 81 10.53 -35.61 -15.08
N LEU A 82 9.54 -35.25 -14.24
CA LEU A 82 8.26 -34.70 -14.68
C LEU A 82 8.40 -33.28 -15.24
N PHE A 83 9.50 -32.60 -14.92
CA PHE A 83 9.75 -31.20 -15.27
C PHE A 83 11.06 -31.05 -16.05
N PRO A 84 11.15 -31.62 -17.26
CA PRO A 84 12.40 -31.75 -18.01
C PRO A 84 13.04 -30.41 -18.39
N THR A 85 12.24 -29.35 -18.49
CA THR A 85 12.69 -28.03 -18.94
C THR A 85 12.61 -26.95 -17.86
N ALA A 86 11.94 -27.21 -16.73
CA ALA A 86 11.71 -26.22 -15.69
C ALA A 86 12.96 -25.98 -14.82
N ASP A 87 13.00 -24.82 -14.17
CA ASP A 87 13.92 -24.56 -13.07
C ASP A 87 13.39 -25.19 -11.78
N VAL A 88 14.09 -26.20 -11.27
CA VAL A 88 13.61 -27.02 -10.15
C VAL A 88 14.41 -26.74 -8.88
N HIS A 89 13.72 -26.23 -7.87
CA HIS A 89 14.23 -25.95 -6.54
C HIS A 89 13.84 -27.06 -5.56
N VAL A 90 14.83 -27.75 -4.98
CA VAL A 90 14.58 -28.83 -4.02
C VAL A 90 14.89 -28.35 -2.60
N VAL A 91 13.91 -28.46 -1.70
CA VAL A 91 13.99 -27.97 -0.32
C VAL A 91 14.06 -29.12 0.67
N LEU A 92 15.21 -29.26 1.31
CA LEU A 92 15.49 -30.27 2.34
C LEU A 92 15.15 -29.75 3.75
N PRO A 93 14.86 -30.63 4.73
CA PRO A 93 14.56 -30.20 6.09
C PRO A 93 15.79 -29.71 6.86
N GLY A 94 17.00 -29.93 6.35
CA GLY A 94 18.24 -29.50 6.99
C GLY A 94 19.42 -29.51 6.01
N PRO A 95 20.50 -28.77 6.30
CA PRO A 95 21.66 -28.69 5.42
C PRO A 95 22.44 -30.02 5.36
N ASP A 96 22.37 -30.83 6.42
CA ASP A 96 23.10 -32.09 6.58
C ASP A 96 22.44 -33.28 5.87
N VAL A 97 21.29 -33.07 5.23
CA VAL A 97 20.58 -34.14 4.53
C VAL A 97 21.33 -34.50 3.23
N PRO A 98 21.66 -35.79 3.00
CA PRO A 98 22.36 -36.20 1.79
C PRO A 98 21.61 -35.82 0.51
N ARG A 99 22.35 -35.24 -0.44
CA ARG A 99 21.83 -34.81 -1.74
C ARG A 99 22.08 -35.90 -2.78
N PRO A 100 21.03 -36.44 -3.42
CA PRO A 100 21.18 -37.24 -4.64
C PRO A 100 21.96 -36.48 -5.71
N ASP A 101 22.71 -37.22 -6.54
CA ASP A 101 23.45 -36.66 -7.67
C ASP A 101 22.47 -36.35 -8.82
N ILE A 102 21.91 -35.14 -8.78
CA ILE A 102 20.96 -34.63 -9.77
C ILE A 102 21.49 -33.27 -10.25
N GLY A 103 21.98 -33.21 -11.48
CA GLY A 103 22.68 -32.03 -12.01
C GLY A 103 21.80 -30.82 -12.37
N ARG A 104 20.47 -30.98 -12.44
CA ARG A 104 19.53 -29.95 -12.95
C ARG A 104 18.62 -29.36 -11.86
N VAL A 105 19.10 -29.27 -10.61
CA VAL A 105 18.31 -28.72 -9.50
C VAL A 105 19.10 -27.75 -8.64
N VAL A 106 18.39 -26.79 -8.05
CA VAL A 106 18.92 -25.87 -7.03
C VAL A 106 18.54 -26.38 -5.64
N TRP A 107 19.53 -26.66 -4.80
CA TRP A 107 19.32 -27.21 -3.45
C TRP A 107 19.17 -26.12 -2.40
N HIS A 108 18.14 -26.24 -1.57
CA HIS A 108 17.84 -25.35 -0.45
C HIS A 108 17.62 -26.14 0.84
N SER A 109 17.67 -25.44 1.98
CA SER A 109 17.31 -25.99 3.27
C SER A 109 16.27 -25.12 3.97
N ALA A 110 15.21 -25.74 4.47
CA ALA A 110 14.20 -25.11 5.31
C ALA A 110 13.61 -26.13 6.31
N PRO A 111 13.93 -26.07 7.61
CA PRO A 111 13.46 -27.05 8.60
C PRO A 111 11.95 -27.04 8.84
N GLY A 112 11.24 -25.98 8.45
CA GLY A 112 9.80 -25.88 8.61
C GLY A 112 9.22 -24.66 7.91
N ASN A 113 7.93 -24.40 8.15
CA ASN A 113 7.18 -23.34 7.47
C ASN A 113 7.75 -21.94 7.67
N ASP A 114 8.30 -21.66 8.86
CA ASP A 114 8.89 -20.35 9.16
C ASP A 114 10.17 -20.08 8.36
N ALA A 115 10.90 -21.12 7.97
CA ALA A 115 12.06 -21.00 7.06
C ALA A 115 11.65 -21.10 5.58
N LEU A 116 10.58 -21.83 5.27
CA LEU A 116 10.09 -22.03 3.92
C LEU A 116 9.53 -20.73 3.33
N GLY A 117 8.73 -19.97 4.07
CA GLY A 117 8.13 -18.71 3.58
C GLY A 117 9.17 -17.74 3.01
N PRO A 118 10.17 -17.30 3.80
CA PRO A 118 11.24 -16.42 3.32
C PRO A 118 12.02 -16.99 2.12
N LEU A 119 12.18 -18.31 2.03
CA LEU A 119 12.79 -18.96 0.88
C LEU A 119 11.93 -18.80 -0.39
N LEU A 120 10.62 -19.07 -0.30
CA LEU A 120 9.71 -18.93 -1.43
C LEU A 120 9.56 -17.48 -1.91
N GLU A 121 9.69 -16.51 -1.01
CA GLU A 121 9.74 -15.10 -1.38
C GLU A 121 10.92 -14.79 -2.33
N ARG A 122 12.07 -15.44 -2.11
CA ARG A 122 13.30 -15.26 -2.91
C ARG A 122 13.34 -16.10 -4.18
N ILE A 123 12.65 -17.23 -4.25
CA ILE A 123 12.67 -18.11 -5.44
C ILE A 123 11.93 -17.45 -6.62
N GLY A 124 10.77 -16.84 -6.39
CA GLY A 124 9.98 -16.26 -7.48
C GLY A 124 8.50 -16.61 -7.43
N THR A 125 7.85 -16.44 -8.57
CA THR A 125 6.53 -17.00 -8.86
C THR A 125 6.68 -18.47 -9.21
N LEU A 126 5.79 -19.32 -8.71
CA LEU A 126 5.89 -20.76 -8.88
C LEU A 126 4.83 -21.25 -9.88
N ASP A 127 5.17 -22.18 -10.74
CA ASP A 127 4.22 -22.87 -11.62
C ASP A 127 3.75 -24.18 -11.01
N ALA A 128 4.63 -24.85 -10.26
CA ALA A 128 4.26 -26.00 -9.44
C ALA A 128 4.96 -26.02 -8.08
N PHE A 129 4.26 -26.57 -7.10
CA PHE A 129 4.79 -26.85 -5.78
C PHE A 129 4.45 -28.29 -5.40
N VAL A 130 5.46 -29.14 -5.20
CA VAL A 130 5.30 -30.55 -4.86
C VAL A 130 5.78 -30.79 -3.43
N PHE A 131 4.84 -31.17 -2.56
CA PHE A 131 5.11 -31.45 -1.16
C PHE A 131 5.14 -32.96 -0.91
N LEU A 132 6.34 -33.48 -0.63
CA LEU A 132 6.64 -34.90 -0.42
C LEU A 132 6.88 -35.26 1.06
N ARG A 133 6.72 -34.31 1.99
CA ARG A 133 6.98 -34.57 3.43
C ARG A 133 5.90 -35.46 4.05
N ARG A 134 6.32 -36.35 4.95
CA ARG A 134 5.47 -37.24 5.73
C ARG A 134 5.00 -36.54 7.00
N VAL A 135 3.92 -35.78 6.85
CA VAL A 135 3.27 -35.08 7.96
C VAL A 135 1.77 -35.41 8.00
N ARG A 136 1.13 -35.10 9.14
CA ARG A 136 -0.33 -35.17 9.24
C ARG A 136 -0.98 -34.18 8.27
N VAL A 137 -2.19 -34.50 7.81
CA VAL A 137 -2.91 -33.69 6.82
C VAL A 137 -3.10 -32.24 7.28
N GLU A 138 -3.28 -31.99 8.57
CA GLU A 138 -3.41 -30.64 9.13
C GLU A 138 -2.12 -29.82 8.96
N ALA A 139 -0.96 -30.44 9.17
CA ALA A 139 0.33 -29.78 8.97
C ALA A 139 0.65 -29.57 7.48
N ALA A 140 0.23 -30.50 6.62
CA ALA A 140 0.30 -30.35 5.18
C ALA A 140 -0.59 -29.19 4.69
N LEU A 141 -1.82 -29.07 5.20
CA LEU A 141 -2.73 -27.97 4.87
C LEU A 141 -2.24 -26.61 5.39
N ALA A 142 -1.60 -26.56 6.57
CA ALA A 142 -0.97 -25.34 7.04
C ALA A 142 0.20 -24.90 6.13
N THR A 143 0.97 -25.85 5.61
CA THR A 143 2.03 -25.58 4.64
C THR A 143 1.45 -25.09 3.32
N TRP A 144 0.40 -25.75 2.82
CA TRP A 144 -0.36 -25.31 1.66
C TRP A 144 -0.84 -23.86 1.84
N GLY A 145 -1.55 -23.52 2.91
CA GLY A 145 -2.02 -22.14 3.15
C GLY A 145 -0.92 -21.08 3.05
N ARG A 146 0.26 -21.35 3.63
CA ARG A 146 1.39 -20.40 3.65
C ARG A 146 2.17 -20.30 2.34
N SER A 147 2.11 -21.31 1.48
CA SER A 147 2.91 -21.39 0.24
C SER A 147 2.08 -21.21 -1.03
N TYR A 148 0.78 -21.46 -0.97
CA TYR A 148 -0.10 -21.49 -2.14
C TYR A 148 -0.17 -20.14 -2.87
N LEU A 149 -0.08 -19.02 -2.16
CA LEU A 149 -0.16 -17.69 -2.77
C LEU A 149 1.09 -17.32 -3.60
N HIS A 150 2.19 -18.07 -3.49
CA HIS A 150 3.36 -17.94 -4.35
C HIS A 150 3.16 -18.50 -5.76
N LEU A 151 2.13 -19.34 -5.97
CA LEU A 151 1.84 -19.92 -7.28
C LEU A 151 1.29 -18.86 -8.26
N ALA A 152 1.62 -19.01 -9.53
CA ALA A 152 1.01 -18.31 -10.65
C ALA A 152 -0.51 -18.61 -10.70
N ASP A 153 -1.26 -17.79 -11.44
CA ASP A 153 -2.61 -18.20 -11.82
C ASP A 153 -2.53 -19.46 -12.71
N GLY A 154 -3.32 -20.48 -12.40
CA GLY A 154 -3.21 -21.80 -13.03
C GLY A 154 -2.13 -22.71 -12.42
N GLY A 155 -1.28 -22.21 -11.52
CA GLY A 155 -0.23 -23.00 -10.88
C GLY A 155 -0.78 -24.16 -10.04
N THR A 156 0.02 -25.21 -9.92
CA THR A 156 -0.39 -26.49 -9.30
C THR A 156 0.30 -26.73 -7.96
N PHE A 157 -0.46 -27.05 -6.93
CA PHE A 157 0.08 -27.52 -5.65
C PHE A 157 -0.22 -29.00 -5.48
N VAL A 158 0.77 -29.79 -5.10
CA VAL A 158 0.63 -31.23 -4.90
C VAL A 158 0.97 -31.59 -3.47
N LEU A 159 0.03 -32.22 -2.78
CA LEU A 159 0.28 -32.97 -1.54
C LEU A 159 0.44 -34.45 -1.90
N ALA A 160 1.67 -34.91 -2.08
CA ALA A 160 1.91 -36.31 -2.39
C ALA A 160 1.73 -37.17 -1.14
N SER A 161 1.01 -38.27 -1.31
CA SER A 161 0.85 -39.28 -0.28
C SER A 161 1.83 -40.42 -0.51
N VAL A 162 2.65 -40.71 0.49
CA VAL A 162 3.61 -41.82 0.43
C VAL A 162 2.96 -43.15 0.87
N ASP A 163 1.83 -43.11 1.58
CA ASP A 163 1.21 -44.28 2.22
C ASP A 163 -0.22 -44.63 1.71
N GLY A 164 -0.70 -43.94 0.65
CA GLY A 164 -1.99 -44.21 0.00
C GLY A 164 -3.19 -43.58 0.73
N THR A 165 -3.80 -42.54 0.14
CA THR A 165 -4.74 -41.65 0.84
C THR A 165 -6.13 -41.63 0.22
N SER A 166 -7.10 -42.32 0.84
CA SER A 166 -8.52 -41.99 0.66
C SER A 166 -9.05 -41.11 1.81
N ALA A 167 -8.65 -41.37 3.06
CA ALA A 167 -9.18 -40.66 4.23
C ALA A 167 -8.71 -39.19 4.33
N SER A 168 -7.43 -38.91 4.04
CA SER A 168 -6.87 -37.55 4.11
C SER A 168 -7.44 -36.60 3.05
N ALA A 169 -7.87 -37.14 1.91
CA ALA A 169 -8.49 -36.36 0.84
C ALA A 169 -9.89 -35.86 1.23
N THR A 170 -10.70 -36.71 1.87
CA THR A 170 -12.02 -36.30 2.39
C THR A 170 -11.87 -35.22 3.46
N THR A 171 -10.93 -35.35 4.39
CA THR A 171 -10.67 -34.31 5.41
C THR A 171 -10.26 -32.98 4.78
N ALA A 172 -9.43 -32.98 3.74
CA ALA A 172 -9.06 -31.78 3.02
C ALA A 172 -10.26 -31.16 2.27
N LEU A 173 -11.07 -31.98 1.59
CA LEU A 173 -12.30 -31.55 0.92
C LEU A 173 -13.28 -30.88 1.89
N ASP A 174 -13.58 -31.55 3.00
CA ASP A 174 -14.52 -31.06 4.01
C ASP A 174 -14.02 -29.74 4.60
N ARG A 175 -12.72 -29.64 4.92
CA ARG A 175 -12.12 -28.42 5.45
C ARG A 175 -12.21 -27.26 4.46
N LEU A 176 -11.89 -27.47 3.18
CA LEU A 176 -11.99 -26.43 2.16
C LEU A 176 -13.43 -25.98 1.90
N ALA A 177 -14.38 -26.94 1.82
CA ALA A 177 -15.79 -26.64 1.64
C ALA A 177 -16.28 -25.78 2.80
N THR A 178 -15.96 -26.18 4.04
CA THR A 178 -16.34 -25.40 5.23
C THR A 178 -15.73 -23.99 5.19
N ILE A 179 -14.45 -23.84 4.82
CA ILE A 179 -13.79 -22.51 4.72
C ILE A 179 -14.44 -21.62 3.66
N ARG A 180 -14.92 -22.22 2.56
CA ARG A 180 -15.60 -21.48 1.49
C ARG A 180 -16.99 -21.02 1.91
N ASP A 181 -17.67 -21.83 2.71
CA ASP A 181 -19.04 -21.58 3.14
C ASP A 181 -19.13 -20.59 4.33
N GLY A 182 -18.02 -20.25 4.99
CA GLY A 182 -18.00 -19.23 6.04
C GLY A 182 -16.65 -19.01 6.73
N GLU A 183 -16.58 -18.00 7.59
CA GLU A 183 -15.45 -17.81 8.51
C GLU A 183 -15.47 -18.89 9.60
N ILE A 184 -14.33 -19.52 9.84
CA ILE A 184 -14.17 -20.59 10.83
C ILE A 184 -13.14 -20.15 11.85
N ASP A 185 -13.51 -20.20 13.13
CA ASP A 185 -12.60 -19.94 14.23
C ASP A 185 -11.40 -20.89 14.21
N GLY A 186 -10.19 -20.33 14.35
CA GLY A 186 -8.94 -21.09 14.38
C GLY A 186 -8.28 -21.34 13.02
N ILE A 187 -8.83 -20.81 11.92
CA ILE A 187 -8.23 -20.88 10.58
C ILE A 187 -7.50 -19.57 10.26
N SER A 188 -6.29 -19.69 9.72
CA SER A 188 -5.44 -18.53 9.39
C SER A 188 -5.95 -17.79 8.15
N ARG A 189 -5.61 -16.50 8.03
CA ARG A 189 -5.96 -15.69 6.84
C ARG A 189 -5.36 -16.28 5.56
N GLU A 190 -4.18 -16.88 5.68
CA GLU A 190 -3.47 -17.59 4.62
C GLU A 190 -4.27 -18.81 4.13
N GLU A 191 -4.71 -19.67 5.05
CA GLU A 191 -5.55 -20.83 4.71
C GLU A 191 -6.89 -20.40 4.10
N THR A 192 -7.52 -19.35 4.64
CA THR A 192 -8.77 -18.81 4.10
C THR A 192 -8.60 -18.33 2.66
N GLU A 193 -7.57 -17.51 2.36
CA GLU A 193 -7.36 -17.04 0.99
C GLU A 193 -6.90 -18.16 0.05
N ALA A 194 -6.09 -19.11 0.54
CA ALA A 194 -5.73 -20.28 -0.26
C ALA A 194 -6.97 -21.09 -0.67
N ALA A 195 -7.93 -21.30 0.23
CA ALA A 195 -9.17 -22.02 -0.07
C ALA A 195 -10.05 -21.28 -1.08
N ARG A 196 -10.15 -19.96 -0.93
CA ARG A 196 -10.89 -19.06 -1.85
C ARG A 196 -10.26 -19.02 -3.23
N SER A 197 -8.93 -19.13 -3.31
CA SER A 197 -8.18 -19.08 -4.58
C SER A 197 -7.99 -20.46 -5.23
N THR A 198 -8.47 -21.56 -4.65
CA THR A 198 -8.44 -22.87 -5.32
C THR A 198 -9.52 -22.97 -6.40
N ARG A 199 -9.14 -23.18 -7.67
CA ARG A 199 -10.07 -23.43 -8.77
C ARG A 199 -10.61 -24.85 -8.72
N ASP A 200 -9.69 -25.80 -8.66
CA ASP A 200 -9.97 -27.23 -8.68
C ASP A 200 -9.15 -27.96 -7.63
N MET A 201 -9.70 -29.06 -7.11
CA MET A 201 -8.96 -29.98 -6.27
C MET A 201 -9.30 -31.42 -6.65
N THR A 202 -8.28 -32.16 -7.05
CA THR A 202 -8.41 -33.56 -7.49
C THR A 202 -7.67 -34.47 -6.52
N ALA A 203 -8.40 -35.40 -5.90
CA ALA A 203 -7.82 -36.48 -5.11
C ALA A 203 -7.43 -37.66 -6.01
N THR A 204 -6.25 -38.22 -5.76
CA THR A 204 -5.71 -39.41 -6.43
C THR A 204 -5.29 -40.44 -5.37
N PRO A 205 -5.09 -41.73 -5.73
CA PRO A 205 -4.68 -42.74 -4.76
C PRO A 205 -3.37 -42.40 -4.03
N ASP A 206 -2.47 -41.64 -4.67
CA ASP A 206 -1.13 -41.29 -4.20
C ASP A 206 -0.94 -39.78 -3.94
N GLY A 207 -2.01 -38.99 -3.81
CA GLY A 207 -1.91 -37.58 -3.43
C GLY A 207 -3.12 -36.72 -3.74
N ILE A 208 -3.02 -35.42 -3.45
CA ILE A 208 -4.04 -34.41 -3.74
C ILE A 208 -3.40 -33.31 -4.59
N VAL A 209 -4.09 -32.90 -5.65
CA VAL A 209 -3.66 -31.84 -6.56
C VAL A 209 -4.62 -30.67 -6.45
N PHE A 210 -4.09 -29.47 -6.23
CA PHE A 210 -4.84 -28.22 -6.17
C PHE A 210 -4.41 -27.35 -7.35
N THR A 211 -5.36 -26.75 -8.05
CA THR A 211 -5.08 -25.78 -9.10
C THR A 211 -5.49 -24.40 -8.63
N LYS A 212 -4.57 -23.43 -8.68
CA LYS A 212 -4.83 -22.05 -8.25
C LYS A 212 -5.58 -21.25 -9.30
N SER A 213 -6.47 -20.39 -8.83
CA SER A 213 -7.10 -19.29 -9.56
C SER A 213 -6.72 -17.94 -8.96
N GLY A 214 -6.44 -16.99 -9.84
CA GLY A 214 -6.21 -15.60 -9.48
C GLY A 214 -4.75 -15.27 -9.14
N SER A 215 -4.37 -14.05 -9.49
CA SER A 215 -3.04 -13.51 -9.29
C SER A 215 -2.92 -12.85 -7.91
N HIS A 216 -1.89 -13.23 -7.16
CA HIS A 216 -1.55 -12.65 -5.87
C HIS A 216 -0.14 -12.10 -5.98
N GLN A 217 0.07 -10.84 -5.62
CA GLN A 217 1.36 -10.20 -5.71
C GLN A 217 2.05 -10.20 -4.35
N LEU A 218 3.29 -10.68 -4.31
CA LEU A 218 4.14 -10.56 -3.14
C LEU A 218 4.43 -9.07 -2.88
N LYS A 219 4.18 -8.63 -1.66
CA LYS A 219 4.47 -7.26 -1.21
C LYS A 219 5.93 -7.16 -0.79
N VAL A 220 6.74 -6.38 -1.50
CA VAL A 220 8.15 -6.16 -1.11
C VAL A 220 8.32 -4.72 -0.63
N GLY A 221 8.23 -4.51 0.69
CA GLY A 221 8.49 -3.21 1.33
C GLY A 221 9.99 -2.90 1.44
N GLU A 222 10.31 -1.69 1.91
CA GLU A 222 11.68 -1.16 1.93
C GLU A 222 12.68 -2.01 2.71
N HIS A 223 12.27 -2.48 3.89
CA HIS A 223 13.14 -3.21 4.83
C HIS A 223 13.75 -4.50 4.27
N ARG A 224 13.23 -5.05 3.18
CA ARG A 224 13.67 -6.31 2.59
C ARG A 224 13.89 -6.24 1.08
N ALA A 225 13.78 -5.04 0.49
CA ALA A 225 13.85 -4.88 -0.96
C ALA A 225 15.22 -5.29 -1.51
N ASP A 226 16.29 -4.86 -0.86
CA ASP A 226 17.67 -5.12 -1.31
C ASP A 226 18.08 -6.59 -1.15
N ASP A 227 17.42 -7.33 -0.24
CA ASP A 227 17.67 -8.75 -0.04
C ASP A 227 16.82 -9.64 -0.97
N VAL A 228 15.53 -9.30 -1.13
CA VAL A 228 14.56 -10.14 -1.83
C VAL A 228 14.59 -9.92 -3.34
N LEU A 229 14.66 -8.67 -3.81
CA LEU A 229 14.51 -8.37 -5.24
C LEU A 229 15.63 -8.95 -6.11
N PRO A 230 16.93 -8.88 -5.74
CA PRO A 230 17.99 -9.44 -6.58
C PRO A 230 17.89 -10.96 -6.77
N GLN A 231 17.32 -11.67 -5.79
CA GLN A 231 17.15 -13.12 -5.85
C GLN A 231 15.85 -13.51 -6.57
N ARG A 232 14.75 -12.80 -6.26
CA ARG A 232 13.43 -13.06 -6.82
C ARG A 232 13.31 -12.65 -8.29
N LEU A 233 13.98 -11.56 -8.65
CA LEU A 233 13.92 -10.93 -9.97
C LEU A 233 15.35 -10.59 -10.44
N PRO A 234 16.20 -11.60 -10.70
CA PRO A 234 17.60 -11.37 -11.07
C PRO A 234 17.75 -10.57 -12.37
N SER A 235 16.79 -10.68 -13.28
CA SER A 235 16.73 -9.92 -14.52
C SER A 235 16.30 -8.46 -14.33
N LEU A 236 15.86 -8.05 -13.14
CA LEU A 236 15.43 -6.67 -12.86
C LEU A 236 16.57 -5.66 -12.99
N GLY A 237 17.83 -6.10 -12.90
CA GLY A 237 18.99 -5.22 -12.96
C GLY A 237 18.94 -4.12 -11.90
N LEU A 238 18.55 -4.47 -10.67
CA LEU A 238 18.43 -3.52 -9.57
C LEU A 238 19.81 -2.95 -9.20
N VAL A 239 19.93 -1.63 -9.26
CA VAL A 239 21.13 -0.88 -8.88
C VAL A 239 20.74 0.23 -7.90
N GLU A 240 21.47 0.36 -6.80
CA GLU A 240 21.38 1.53 -5.93
C GLU A 240 22.24 2.66 -6.50
N LEU A 241 21.61 3.80 -6.76
CA LEU A 241 22.29 4.99 -7.27
C LEU A 241 22.83 5.87 -6.14
N ASP A 242 22.07 5.98 -5.04
CA ASP A 242 22.41 6.79 -3.88
C ASP A 242 21.58 6.34 -2.65
N ARG A 243 21.97 6.83 -1.47
CA ARG A 243 21.28 6.56 -0.20
C ARG A 243 21.44 7.72 0.76
N LEU A 244 20.32 8.20 1.29
CA LEU A 244 20.34 9.06 2.47
C LEU A 244 20.46 8.19 3.72
N PRO A 245 21.45 8.47 4.60
CA PRO A 245 21.64 7.69 5.81
C PRO A 245 20.49 7.91 6.80
N SER A 246 20.30 6.94 7.70
CA SER A 246 19.40 7.13 8.83
C SER A 246 19.89 8.27 9.71
N THR A 247 18.96 9.02 10.28
CA THR A 247 19.28 10.15 11.15
C THR A 247 18.20 10.35 12.20
N VAL A 248 18.57 11.00 13.30
CA VAL A 248 17.62 11.51 14.30
C VAL A 248 17.40 12.98 14.02
N VAL A 249 16.15 13.42 14.04
CA VAL A 249 15.79 14.83 13.93
C VAL A 249 15.33 15.33 15.29
N THR A 250 15.93 16.42 15.76
CA THR A 250 15.46 17.18 16.93
C THR A 250 14.84 18.48 16.46
N ALA A 251 13.54 18.64 16.66
CA ALA A 251 12.78 19.83 16.35
C ALA A 251 13.22 21.00 17.26
N THR A 252 13.65 22.10 16.65
CA THR A 252 14.17 23.28 17.36
C THR A 252 13.09 23.98 18.19
N GLY A 253 11.83 23.92 17.75
CA GLY A 253 10.68 24.44 18.49
C GLY A 253 10.21 23.56 19.67
N GLY A 254 10.87 22.43 19.90
CA GLY A 254 10.50 21.46 20.94
C GLY A 254 9.38 20.50 20.51
N ALA A 255 8.81 19.81 21.50
CA ALA A 255 7.73 18.85 21.27
C ALA A 255 6.41 19.55 20.95
N VAL A 256 5.49 18.85 20.29
CA VAL A 256 4.14 19.35 20.05
C VAL A 256 3.41 19.55 21.39
N VAL A 257 2.89 20.76 21.62
CA VAL A 257 2.13 21.12 22.82
C VAL A 257 0.66 20.79 22.59
N SER A 258 0.11 19.87 23.38
CA SER A 258 -1.31 19.48 23.33
C SER A 258 -2.12 20.24 24.37
N HIS A 259 -3.10 21.02 23.94
CA HIS A 259 -3.95 21.84 24.80
C HIS A 259 -5.33 21.21 25.00
N ARG A 260 -5.70 21.04 26.28
CA ARG A 260 -7.08 20.80 26.75
C ARG A 260 -7.87 19.69 26.04
N SER A 261 -7.20 18.60 25.66
CA SER A 261 -7.88 17.37 25.21
C SER A 261 -8.59 16.66 26.37
N THR A 262 -9.81 16.15 26.16
CA THR A 262 -10.56 15.33 27.14
C THR A 262 -10.10 13.88 27.20
N ALA A 263 -9.40 13.42 26.17
CA ALA A 263 -8.77 12.10 26.11
C ALA A 263 -7.30 12.24 25.68
N PRO A 264 -6.41 11.30 26.05
CA PRO A 264 -5.03 11.29 25.60
C PRO A 264 -4.93 11.39 24.07
N GLN A 265 -4.18 12.38 23.59
CA GLN A 265 -3.88 12.57 22.18
C GLN A 265 -2.46 12.12 21.90
N SER A 266 -2.29 11.28 20.89
CA SER A 266 -0.97 10.99 20.35
C SER A 266 -0.50 12.24 19.61
N VAL A 267 0.50 12.93 20.16
CA VAL A 267 1.18 14.06 19.52
C VAL A 267 2.66 13.73 19.36
N LEU A 268 3.31 14.31 18.35
CA LEU A 268 4.70 14.01 18.06
C LEU A 268 5.66 14.61 19.11
N SER A 269 6.70 13.84 19.44
CA SER A 269 7.82 14.28 20.26
C SER A 269 8.70 15.29 19.53
N ALA A 270 9.57 15.97 20.29
CA ALA A 270 10.60 16.84 19.72
C ALA A 270 11.62 16.06 18.89
N GLU A 271 11.79 14.77 19.19
CA GLU A 271 12.77 13.90 18.56
C GLU A 271 12.07 12.76 17.82
N TYR A 272 12.49 12.46 16.60
CA TYR A 272 12.03 11.31 15.82
C TYR A 272 13.14 10.75 14.93
N GLU A 273 13.07 9.46 14.66
CA GLU A 273 14.01 8.75 13.79
C GLU A 273 13.56 8.81 12.33
N VAL A 274 14.52 8.98 11.44
CA VAL A 274 14.33 8.89 10.00
C VAL A 274 15.14 7.68 9.51
N PRO A 275 14.51 6.70 8.84
CA PRO A 275 15.20 5.55 8.30
C PRO A 275 16.11 5.95 7.13
N GLU A 276 16.96 5.01 6.71
CA GLU A 276 17.71 5.17 5.46
C GLU A 276 16.75 5.25 4.27
N LEU A 277 17.03 6.15 3.32
CA LEU A 277 16.19 6.38 2.14
C LEU A 277 17.02 6.10 0.87
N PRO A 278 16.85 4.93 0.25
CA PRO A 278 17.55 4.56 -0.98
C PRO A 278 16.95 5.21 -2.24
N LEU A 279 17.82 5.40 -3.23
CA LEU A 279 17.49 5.72 -4.61
C LEU A 279 17.85 4.53 -5.49
N ARG A 280 16.86 3.89 -6.10
CA ARG A 280 17.05 2.66 -6.88
C ARG A 280 16.75 2.87 -8.35
N HIS A 281 17.56 2.25 -9.20
CA HIS A 281 17.32 2.06 -10.62
C HIS A 281 16.95 0.60 -10.88
N TYR A 282 15.80 0.40 -11.51
CA TYR A 282 15.30 -0.88 -12.01
C TYR A 282 15.53 -0.93 -13.51
N GLY A 283 16.47 -1.77 -13.95
CA GLY A 283 16.95 -1.86 -15.33
C GLY A 283 16.12 -2.74 -16.28
N ALA A 284 14.93 -3.17 -15.88
CA ALA A 284 14.02 -3.97 -16.67
C ALA A 284 12.60 -3.40 -16.63
N PRO A 285 11.69 -3.83 -17.55
CA PRO A 285 10.36 -3.27 -17.63
C PRO A 285 9.56 -3.32 -16.32
N VAL A 286 8.98 -2.19 -15.93
CA VAL A 286 8.18 -2.05 -14.70
C VAL A 286 6.79 -1.50 -15.02
N VAL A 287 5.76 -2.18 -14.51
CA VAL A 287 4.37 -1.73 -14.64
C VAL A 287 4.05 -0.71 -13.55
N LEU A 288 3.60 0.46 -13.99
CA LEU A 288 3.14 1.59 -13.18
C LEU A 288 1.62 1.72 -13.30
N GLY A 289 0.93 1.34 -12.23
CA GLY A 289 -0.52 1.35 -12.13
C GLY A 289 -1.11 2.55 -11.38
N GLN A 290 -2.41 2.48 -11.15
CA GLN A 290 -3.13 3.40 -10.27
C GLN A 290 -2.66 3.26 -8.81
N ARG A 291 -2.88 4.31 -8.01
CA ARG A 291 -2.68 4.24 -6.55
C ARG A 291 -1.30 3.73 -6.14
N LEU A 292 -0.27 4.24 -6.83
CA LEU A 292 1.15 3.90 -6.68
C LEU A 292 1.58 2.48 -7.10
N VAL A 293 0.67 1.61 -7.57
CA VAL A 293 1.04 0.24 -7.97
C VAL A 293 2.29 0.26 -8.86
N THR A 294 3.33 -0.45 -8.43
CA THR A 294 4.64 -0.54 -9.09
C THR A 294 5.05 -1.99 -9.05
N ARG A 295 4.97 -2.70 -10.19
CA ARG A 295 5.09 -4.16 -10.18
C ARG A 295 5.88 -4.72 -11.33
N VAL A 296 6.47 -5.89 -11.07
CA VAL A 296 7.09 -6.78 -12.06
C VAL A 296 6.55 -8.18 -11.81
N GLY A 297 5.82 -8.72 -12.80
CA GLY A 297 5.08 -9.97 -12.63
C GLY A 297 4.18 -9.96 -11.40
N GLN A 298 4.32 -10.96 -10.53
CA GLN A 298 3.60 -11.05 -9.25
C GLN A 298 4.36 -10.43 -8.07
N THR A 299 5.13 -9.37 -8.28
CA THR A 299 5.89 -8.70 -7.22
C THR A 299 5.54 -7.22 -7.20
N LEU A 300 4.99 -6.74 -6.09
CA LEU A 300 4.88 -5.30 -5.82
C LEU A 300 6.21 -4.79 -5.26
N LEU A 301 6.78 -3.81 -5.95
CA LEU A 301 8.01 -3.13 -5.55
C LEU A 301 7.74 -2.07 -4.46
N PRO A 302 8.77 -1.57 -3.74
CA PRO A 302 8.61 -0.59 -2.67
C PRO A 302 7.78 0.65 -3.07
N GLY A 303 7.92 1.11 -4.32
CA GLY A 303 7.14 2.23 -4.87
C GLY A 303 5.62 2.02 -4.84
N SER A 304 5.12 0.80 -4.61
CA SER A 304 3.69 0.48 -4.44
C SER A 304 3.08 0.95 -3.12
N PHE A 305 3.90 1.31 -2.14
CA PHE A 305 3.45 1.54 -0.77
C PHE A 305 3.64 2.99 -0.38
N LYS A 306 2.54 3.69 -0.09
CA LYS A 306 2.61 5.06 0.42
C LYS A 306 3.34 5.14 1.75
N SER A 307 3.15 4.13 2.61
CA SER A 307 3.84 4.02 3.89
C SER A 307 4.85 2.86 3.87
N PRO A 308 6.05 3.08 3.32
CA PRO A 308 6.92 2.00 2.87
C PRO A 308 7.67 1.28 4.00
N PHE A 309 7.67 1.84 5.21
CA PHE A 309 8.33 1.29 6.41
C PHE A 309 7.38 0.68 7.43
N LYS A 310 6.08 0.61 7.13
CA LYS A 310 5.16 -0.15 7.99
C LYS A 310 5.58 -1.62 8.04
N LYS A 311 5.42 -2.22 9.23
CA LYS A 311 5.63 -3.66 9.43
C LYS A 311 4.83 -4.49 8.42
N GLU A 312 3.58 -4.09 8.19
CA GLU A 312 2.71 -4.65 7.16
C GLU A 312 2.37 -3.57 6.14
N VAL A 313 3.07 -3.60 5.00
CA VAL A 313 2.79 -2.69 3.89
C VAL A 313 1.54 -3.14 3.12
N ALA A 314 0.81 -2.19 2.57
CA ALA A 314 -0.39 -2.45 1.78
C ALA A 314 -0.49 -1.44 0.63
N PRO A 315 -0.82 -1.87 -0.60
CA PRO A 315 -1.14 -0.94 -1.68
C PRO A 315 -2.44 -0.21 -1.39
N GLU A 316 -2.59 0.97 -1.99
CA GLU A 316 -3.75 1.84 -1.82
C GLU A 316 -4.96 1.42 -2.70
N ILE A 317 -4.89 0.24 -3.33
CA ILE A 317 -5.94 -0.37 -4.14
C ILE A 317 -5.86 -1.90 -4.10
N GLY A 318 -7.01 -2.56 -4.30
CA GLY A 318 -7.11 -4.01 -4.32
C GLY A 318 -7.42 -4.60 -2.94
N ARG A 319 -7.33 -5.93 -2.84
CA ARG A 319 -7.50 -6.66 -1.56
C ARG A 319 -6.14 -6.93 -0.93
N ASN A 320 -6.12 -7.00 0.40
CA ASN A 320 -4.95 -7.34 1.21
C ASN A 320 -5.22 -8.64 1.99
N PRO A 321 -5.30 -9.80 1.33
CA PRO A 321 -5.74 -11.03 1.96
C PRO A 321 -4.82 -11.51 3.08
N THR A 322 -3.51 -11.25 2.97
CA THR A 322 -2.51 -11.62 3.99
C THR A 322 -1.51 -10.48 4.20
N PRO A 323 -0.69 -10.53 5.27
CA PRO A 323 0.38 -9.57 5.48
C PRO A 323 1.35 -9.47 4.29
N ASN A 324 1.67 -10.60 3.66
CA ASN A 324 2.69 -10.68 2.60
C ASN A 324 2.15 -10.58 1.17
N PHE A 325 0.85 -10.81 0.96
CA PHE A 325 0.26 -10.81 -0.39
C PHE A 325 -0.85 -9.77 -0.55
N ALA A 326 -0.87 -9.15 -1.71
CA ALA A 326 -1.98 -8.34 -2.20
C ALA A 326 -2.65 -9.04 -3.39
N ALA A 327 -3.90 -8.70 -3.65
CA ALA A 327 -4.59 -9.05 -4.89
C ALA A 327 -5.03 -7.74 -5.55
N VAL A 328 -4.15 -7.22 -6.41
CA VAL A 328 -4.37 -6.06 -7.27
C VAL A 328 -4.85 -6.57 -8.63
N GLY A 329 -5.85 -5.91 -9.21
CA GLY A 329 -6.41 -6.28 -10.51
C GLY A 329 -5.35 -6.34 -11.62
N GLU A 330 -5.66 -7.11 -12.65
CA GLU A 330 -4.90 -7.07 -13.89
C GLU A 330 -5.18 -5.77 -14.65
N SER A 331 -4.19 -5.33 -15.40
CA SER A 331 -4.33 -4.21 -16.32
C SER A 331 -3.58 -4.53 -17.60
N SER A 332 -3.95 -3.85 -18.68
CA SER A 332 -3.25 -3.91 -19.97
C SER A 332 -2.43 -2.64 -20.12
N PRO A 333 -1.23 -2.57 -19.52
CA PRO A 333 -0.44 -1.35 -19.52
C PRO A 333 0.03 -1.02 -20.93
N ARG A 334 0.04 0.27 -21.27
CA ARG A 334 0.66 0.75 -22.50
C ARG A 334 2.16 0.87 -22.30
N ARG A 335 2.94 0.35 -23.24
CA ARG A 335 4.40 0.48 -23.19
C ARG A 335 4.84 1.93 -23.41
N LEU A 336 5.83 2.35 -22.63
CA LEU A 336 6.52 3.63 -22.70
C LEU A 336 8.02 3.38 -22.82
N GLU A 337 8.63 3.89 -23.90
CA GLU A 337 10.06 3.75 -24.16
C GLU A 337 10.89 4.71 -23.31
N GLY A 338 12.10 4.30 -22.92
CA GLY A 338 13.03 5.11 -22.15
C GLY A 338 12.94 4.94 -20.63
N ALA A 339 13.67 5.80 -19.92
CA ALA A 339 13.85 5.74 -18.47
C ALA A 339 13.02 6.82 -17.77
N TYR A 340 12.39 6.44 -16.66
CA TYR A 340 11.50 7.35 -15.93
C TYR A 340 11.81 7.44 -14.44
N TYR A 341 11.62 8.62 -13.85
CA TYR A 341 11.71 8.88 -12.41
C TYR A 341 10.32 8.96 -11.79
N ASP A 342 10.03 8.13 -10.79
CA ASP A 342 8.69 8.04 -10.20
C ASP A 342 8.35 9.23 -9.29
N LEU A 343 7.59 10.20 -9.81
CA LEU A 343 6.98 11.29 -9.02
C LEU A 343 5.49 11.07 -8.74
N ARG A 344 4.94 9.89 -9.07
CA ARG A 344 3.52 9.62 -8.91
C ARG A 344 3.10 9.76 -7.45
N CYS A 345 1.83 10.17 -7.30
CA CYS A 345 1.13 10.34 -6.04
C CYS A 345 0.00 9.31 -5.94
N ALA A 346 -0.33 8.82 -4.74
CA ALA A 346 -1.45 7.89 -4.57
C ALA A 346 -2.81 8.57 -4.82
N TRP A 347 -2.94 9.87 -4.55
CA TRP A 347 -4.12 10.69 -4.82
C TRP A 347 -3.71 11.95 -5.61
N PRO A 348 -3.42 11.82 -6.92
CA PRO A 348 -3.06 12.97 -7.74
C PRO A 348 -4.17 14.02 -7.76
N GLY A 349 -3.82 15.30 -7.94
CA GLY A 349 -4.76 16.42 -7.82
C GLY A 349 -5.13 16.81 -6.40
N GLN A 350 -4.82 16.01 -5.37
CA GLN A 350 -5.06 16.39 -3.98
C GLN A 350 -3.83 17.08 -3.40
N TYR A 351 -3.92 18.39 -3.18
CA TYR A 351 -2.83 19.26 -2.74
C TYR A 351 -1.96 18.65 -1.64
N GLY A 352 -2.58 18.22 -0.53
CA GLY A 352 -1.85 17.63 0.60
C GLY A 352 -1.06 16.37 0.23
N HIS A 353 -1.65 15.49 -0.57
CA HIS A 353 -0.99 14.26 -1.00
C HIS A 353 0.16 14.52 -1.98
N VAL A 354 0.08 15.56 -2.80
CA VAL A 354 1.21 15.93 -3.68
C VAL A 354 2.35 16.52 -2.85
N LEU A 355 2.05 17.40 -1.89
CA LEU A 355 3.05 18.00 -1.00
C LEU A 355 3.73 17.00 -0.06
N THR A 356 3.12 15.85 0.21
CA THR A 356 3.75 14.78 1.01
C THR A 356 4.38 13.72 0.11
N ASP A 357 3.59 13.11 -0.77
CA ASP A 357 3.97 11.89 -1.50
C ASP A 357 4.93 12.22 -2.67
N THR A 358 4.72 13.34 -3.37
CA THR A 358 5.52 13.71 -4.54
C THR A 358 6.73 14.56 -4.15
N VAL A 359 6.54 15.60 -3.33
CA VAL A 359 7.65 16.45 -2.87
C VAL A 359 8.67 15.64 -2.07
N GLY A 360 8.20 14.65 -1.28
CA GLY A 360 9.06 13.72 -0.56
C GLY A 360 9.99 12.88 -1.44
N LYS A 361 9.71 12.76 -2.73
CA LYS A 361 10.53 11.99 -3.69
C LYS A 361 11.45 12.87 -4.53
N LEU A 362 11.42 14.20 -4.42
CA LEU A 362 12.19 15.09 -5.30
C LEU A 362 13.71 15.02 -5.07
N TRP A 363 14.15 14.56 -3.90
CA TRP A 363 15.56 14.58 -3.50
C TRP A 363 16.50 13.80 -4.43
N GLY A 364 16.04 12.67 -4.98
CA GLY A 364 16.85 11.82 -5.84
C GLY A 364 16.90 12.27 -7.30
N TRP A 365 16.14 13.29 -7.69
CA TRP A 365 16.00 13.69 -9.10
C TRP A 365 17.32 14.08 -9.75
N ALA A 366 18.11 14.93 -9.09
CA ALA A 366 19.37 15.42 -9.65
C ALA A 366 20.38 14.29 -9.87
N GLU A 367 20.48 13.39 -8.89
CA GLU A 367 21.36 12.22 -8.97
C GLU A 367 20.88 11.23 -10.04
N ALA A 368 19.58 10.97 -10.09
CA ALA A 368 19.00 10.12 -11.10
C ALA A 368 19.23 10.65 -12.54
N LYS A 369 19.04 11.96 -12.76
CA LYS A 369 19.27 12.60 -14.07
C LYS A 369 20.76 12.59 -14.44
N ARG A 370 21.67 12.66 -13.46
CA ARG A 370 23.12 12.49 -13.68
C ARG A 370 23.47 11.07 -14.09
N ALA A 371 22.90 10.07 -13.44
CA ALA A 371 23.11 8.66 -13.76
C ALA A 371 22.45 8.26 -15.10
N VAL A 372 21.31 8.86 -15.44
CA VAL A 372 20.52 8.57 -16.64
C VAL A 372 20.17 9.88 -17.36
N PRO A 373 21.02 10.38 -18.29
CA PRO A 373 20.82 11.70 -18.91
C PRO A 373 19.48 11.90 -19.63
N GLY A 374 18.93 10.82 -20.22
CA GLY A 374 17.64 10.82 -20.92
C GLY A 374 16.40 10.67 -20.02
N LEU A 375 16.57 10.66 -18.69
CA LEU A 375 15.51 10.39 -17.72
C LEU A 375 14.39 11.43 -17.76
N LYS A 376 13.13 11.01 -17.80
CA LYS A 376 11.95 11.88 -17.62
C LYS A 376 11.28 11.63 -16.28
N ALA A 377 10.72 12.63 -15.64
CA ALA A 377 9.79 12.40 -14.53
C ALA A 377 8.50 11.78 -15.07
N ILE A 378 7.91 10.84 -14.35
CA ILE A 378 6.57 10.31 -14.67
C ILE A 378 5.56 10.69 -13.59
N TYR A 379 4.40 11.19 -14.03
CA TYR A 379 3.33 11.61 -13.13
C TYR A 379 1.95 11.20 -13.66
N ARG A 380 1.10 10.67 -12.77
CA ARG A 380 -0.26 10.26 -13.12
C ARG A 380 -1.23 11.39 -12.80
N LEU A 381 -2.01 11.83 -13.79
CA LEU A 381 -3.06 12.82 -13.61
C LEU A 381 -4.28 12.24 -12.89
N ALA A 382 -5.00 13.07 -12.14
CA ALA A 382 -6.27 12.66 -11.55
C ALA A 382 -7.32 12.41 -12.65
N PRO A 383 -8.28 11.49 -12.46
CA PRO A 383 -9.19 11.05 -13.53
C PRO A 383 -9.96 12.16 -14.26
N LYS A 384 -10.29 13.25 -13.55
CA LYS A 384 -11.05 14.39 -14.10
C LYS A 384 -10.16 15.57 -14.53
N THR A 385 -8.84 15.44 -14.39
CA THR A 385 -7.89 16.51 -14.70
C THR A 385 -7.54 16.50 -16.18
N THR A 386 -7.91 17.57 -16.88
CA THR A 386 -7.57 17.77 -18.29
C THR A 386 -6.14 18.31 -18.45
N GLU A 387 -5.68 19.16 -17.53
CA GLU A 387 -4.34 19.74 -17.52
C GLU A 387 -3.76 19.74 -16.10
N PRO A 388 -2.48 19.36 -15.89
CA PRO A 388 -1.82 19.52 -14.61
C PRO A 388 -1.65 21.01 -14.32
N GLY A 389 -2.35 21.49 -13.29
CA GLY A 389 -2.31 22.88 -12.85
C GLY A 389 -1.12 23.08 -11.91
N PHE A 390 -1.38 23.01 -10.61
CA PHE A 390 -0.36 23.29 -9.59
C PHE A 390 0.80 22.27 -9.58
N GLU A 391 0.59 21.03 -10.04
CA GLU A 391 1.68 20.05 -10.15
C GLU A 391 2.73 20.47 -11.17
N ARG A 392 2.29 21.08 -12.28
CA ARG A 392 3.18 21.63 -13.31
C ARG A 392 3.98 22.81 -12.76
N ASP A 393 3.32 23.70 -12.03
CA ASP A 393 3.98 24.83 -11.36
C ASP A 393 5.00 24.35 -10.32
N LEU A 394 4.66 23.32 -9.56
CA LEU A 394 5.54 22.69 -8.58
C LEU A 394 6.80 22.10 -9.23
N PHE A 395 6.65 21.33 -10.31
CA PHE A 395 7.77 20.74 -11.03
C PHE A 395 8.67 21.78 -11.67
N ARG A 396 8.08 22.80 -12.31
CA ARG A 396 8.84 23.93 -12.87
C ARG A 396 9.61 24.68 -11.78
N ALA A 397 8.98 24.93 -10.63
CA ALA A 397 9.61 25.60 -9.50
C ALA A 397 10.79 24.81 -8.91
N PHE A 398 10.71 23.48 -8.90
CA PHE A 398 11.83 22.63 -8.48
C PHE A 398 12.95 22.56 -9.53
N GLY A 399 12.67 22.92 -10.79
CA GLY A 399 13.63 22.89 -11.89
C GLY A 399 13.48 21.71 -12.85
N ILE A 400 12.33 21.01 -12.84
CA ILE A 400 11.99 19.99 -13.83
C ILE A 400 11.26 20.67 -14.98
N ALA A 401 11.87 20.65 -16.18
CA ALA A 401 11.27 21.21 -17.37
C ALA A 401 10.01 20.44 -17.77
N ASP A 402 9.05 21.12 -18.40
CA ASP A 402 7.78 20.49 -18.78
C ASP A 402 7.98 19.33 -19.77
N ASP A 403 8.92 19.47 -20.71
CA ASP A 403 9.29 18.44 -21.69
C ASP A 403 9.98 17.21 -21.05
N ASP A 404 10.50 17.39 -19.83
CA ASP A 404 11.08 16.34 -18.99
C ASP A 404 10.00 15.63 -18.13
N VAL A 405 8.70 15.94 -18.28
CA VAL A 405 7.60 15.27 -17.56
C VAL A 405 6.71 14.49 -18.51
N GLU A 406 6.53 13.20 -18.21
CA GLU A 406 5.56 12.32 -18.84
C GLU A 406 4.28 12.26 -18.02
N TRP A 407 3.20 12.82 -18.56
CA TRP A 407 1.89 12.88 -17.93
C TRP A 407 1.01 11.71 -18.38
N VAL A 408 0.74 10.76 -17.48
CA VAL A 408 -0.03 9.54 -17.80
C VAL A 408 -1.43 9.54 -17.18
N ARG A 409 -2.37 8.85 -17.82
CA ARG A 409 -3.76 8.64 -17.31
C ARG A 409 -4.13 7.18 -17.19
N ASP A 410 -3.52 6.36 -18.02
CA ASP A 410 -3.62 4.90 -18.11
C ASP A 410 -2.48 4.22 -17.35
N ASP A 411 -2.60 2.90 -17.17
CA ASP A 411 -1.48 2.09 -16.67
C ASP A 411 -0.43 1.96 -17.75
N VAL A 412 0.85 2.03 -17.35
CA VAL A 412 1.96 2.03 -18.30
C VAL A 412 3.04 1.06 -17.86
N GLU A 413 3.77 0.51 -18.83
CA GLU A 413 4.96 -0.28 -18.60
C GLU A 413 6.15 0.51 -19.15
N VAL A 414 7.04 0.93 -18.26
CA VAL A 414 8.24 1.70 -18.62
C VAL A 414 9.43 0.76 -18.80
N GLU A 415 10.38 1.07 -19.68
CA GLU A 415 11.54 0.21 -19.92
C GLU A 415 12.50 0.13 -18.74
N THR A 416 12.79 1.27 -18.11
CA THR A 416 13.49 1.33 -16.83
C THR A 416 12.88 2.38 -15.92
N LEU A 417 13.03 2.18 -14.61
CA LEU A 417 12.46 3.05 -13.59
C LEU A 417 13.52 3.44 -12.57
N VAL A 418 13.63 4.72 -12.26
CA VAL A 418 14.32 5.21 -11.07
C VAL A 418 13.27 5.62 -10.03
N ALA A 419 13.41 5.13 -8.81
CA ALA A 419 12.49 5.44 -7.72
C ALA A 419 13.26 5.79 -6.44
N ALA A 420 12.90 6.91 -5.83
CA ALA A 420 13.37 7.31 -4.52
C ALA A 420 12.36 6.91 -3.46
N THR A 421 12.85 6.42 -2.32
CA THR A 421 12.04 6.31 -1.10
C THR A 421 11.67 7.72 -0.62
N THR A 422 10.41 7.89 -0.20
CA THR A 422 9.89 9.20 0.24
C THR A 422 10.58 9.70 1.50
N MET A 423 10.90 10.99 1.55
CA MET A 423 11.34 11.72 2.75
C MET A 423 10.23 11.97 3.77
N TRP A 424 8.99 11.56 3.48
CA TRP A 424 7.81 11.84 4.30
C TRP A 424 7.02 10.58 4.62
N GLU A 425 6.75 10.36 5.90
CA GLU A 425 5.88 9.28 6.39
C GLU A 425 4.99 9.82 7.52
N LYS A 426 3.69 9.86 7.25
CA LYS A 426 2.70 10.38 8.20
C LYS A 426 2.17 9.33 9.16
N ASP A 427 2.31 8.05 8.84
CA ASP A 427 1.90 6.94 9.69
C ASP A 427 3.12 6.42 10.47
N TYR A 428 2.98 5.56 11.49
CA TYR A 428 4.15 5.11 12.26
C TYR A 428 5.18 4.39 11.36
N PRO A 429 6.49 4.76 11.38
CA PRO A 429 7.21 5.52 12.42
C PRO A 429 7.36 7.05 12.23
N HIS A 430 6.34 7.76 11.74
CA HIS A 430 6.20 9.23 11.70
C HIS A 430 7.50 10.03 11.50
N TYR A 431 7.84 10.37 10.25
CA TYR A 431 9.05 11.15 9.99
C TYR A 431 8.91 12.15 8.84
N ALA A 432 9.73 13.20 8.91
CA ALA A 432 10.05 14.09 7.80
C ALA A 432 11.57 14.29 7.76
N HIS A 433 12.23 13.83 6.69
CA HIS A 433 13.69 13.88 6.58
C HIS A 433 14.19 15.34 6.52
N PRO A 434 15.29 15.71 7.20
CA PRO A 434 15.77 17.10 7.27
C PRO A 434 16.12 17.71 5.91
N GLY A 435 16.54 16.88 4.94
CA GLY A 435 16.78 17.29 3.55
C GLY A 435 15.56 17.87 2.82
N LEU A 436 14.34 17.68 3.33
CA LEU A 436 13.15 18.39 2.83
C LEU A 436 13.28 19.91 2.96
N ARG A 437 14.07 20.42 3.92
CA ARG A 437 14.31 21.87 4.07
C ARG A 437 14.94 22.46 2.81
N ASP A 438 15.85 21.74 2.16
CA ASP A 438 16.51 22.18 0.92
C ASP A 438 15.54 22.14 -0.26
N VAL A 439 14.68 21.11 -0.32
CA VAL A 439 13.59 21.02 -1.29
C VAL A 439 12.62 22.19 -1.11
N TRP A 440 12.19 22.47 0.11
CA TRP A 440 11.32 23.59 0.44
C TRP A 440 11.96 24.95 0.14
N ALA A 441 13.26 25.11 0.42
CA ALA A 441 14.00 26.32 0.10
C ALA A 441 14.08 26.56 -1.41
N THR A 442 14.28 25.50 -2.19
CA THR A 442 14.26 25.56 -3.67
C THR A 442 12.89 26.00 -4.17
N LEU A 443 11.82 25.35 -3.72
CA LEU A 443 10.44 25.69 -4.08
C LEU A 443 10.10 27.14 -3.70
N ARG A 444 10.43 27.54 -2.47
CA ARG A 444 10.23 28.92 -1.99
C ARG A 444 10.99 29.93 -2.84
N GLY A 445 12.27 29.68 -3.13
CA GLY A 445 13.11 30.58 -3.93
C GLY A 445 12.58 30.79 -5.34
N ALA A 446 11.92 29.78 -5.92
CA ALA A 446 11.34 29.87 -7.25
C ALA A 446 9.92 30.45 -7.29
N LEU A 447 9.11 30.22 -6.25
CA LEU A 447 7.68 30.58 -6.24
C LEU A 447 7.37 31.92 -5.57
N VAL A 448 8.21 32.39 -4.64
CA VAL A 448 7.95 33.62 -3.90
C VAL A 448 8.25 34.83 -4.78
N ALA A 449 7.25 35.71 -4.94
CA ALA A 449 7.42 36.93 -5.72
C ALA A 449 8.39 37.92 -5.04
N PRO A 450 9.16 38.72 -5.82
CA PRO A 450 9.97 39.81 -5.29
C PRO A 450 9.12 40.81 -4.50
N GLY A 451 9.60 41.25 -3.33
CA GLY A 451 8.85 42.16 -2.45
C GLY A 451 7.72 41.46 -1.67
N ALA A 452 7.96 40.21 -1.29
CA ALA A 452 7.04 39.29 -0.63
C ALA A 452 6.18 39.91 0.50
N SER A 453 5.05 39.24 0.76
CA SER A 453 4.03 39.70 1.71
C SER A 453 4.62 40.09 3.08
N LYS A 454 4.13 41.20 3.63
CA LYS A 454 4.41 41.62 5.02
C LYS A 454 3.49 40.92 6.04
N THR A 455 2.69 39.95 5.61
CA THR A 455 1.76 39.24 6.49
C THR A 455 2.53 38.30 7.41
N THR A 456 2.67 38.70 8.68
CA THR A 456 3.40 37.92 9.69
C THR A 456 2.49 36.95 10.46
N LYS A 457 1.18 37.20 10.53
CA LYS A 457 0.20 36.36 11.24
C LYS A 457 -0.92 35.92 10.29
N ILE A 458 -1.05 34.63 10.07
CA ILE A 458 -2.02 34.03 9.13
C ILE A 458 -2.95 33.09 9.88
N PHE A 459 -4.25 33.23 9.65
CA PHE A 459 -5.25 32.25 10.07
C PHE A 459 -5.82 31.54 8.83
N VAL A 460 -5.53 30.25 8.68
CA VAL A 460 -5.99 29.42 7.57
C VAL A 460 -7.37 28.86 7.91
N THR A 461 -8.38 29.37 7.20
CA THR A 461 -9.76 28.88 7.34
C THR A 461 -10.11 27.83 6.29
N ARG A 462 -11.36 27.37 6.29
CA ARG A 462 -11.92 26.38 5.39
C ARG A 462 -13.17 26.93 4.69
N PRO A 463 -13.48 26.49 3.46
CA PRO A 463 -14.77 26.75 2.85
C PRO A 463 -15.92 26.20 3.71
N ALA A 464 -16.98 26.99 3.83
CA ALA A 464 -18.17 26.65 4.63
C ALA A 464 -19.00 25.49 4.03
N ASP A 465 -18.82 25.21 2.74
CA ASP A 465 -19.49 24.16 1.98
C ASP A 465 -18.73 22.82 1.97
N LEU A 466 -17.55 22.74 2.61
CA LEU A 466 -16.85 21.47 2.77
C LEU A 466 -17.57 20.58 3.80
N GLU A 467 -18.05 19.42 3.35
CA GLU A 467 -18.73 18.45 4.22
C GLU A 467 -17.82 17.83 5.30
N ALA A 468 -16.50 17.77 5.07
CA ALA A 468 -15.55 17.11 5.97
C ALA A 468 -14.90 18.08 6.96
N ARG A 469 -15.02 17.76 8.26
CA ARG A 469 -14.41 18.49 9.39
C ARG A 469 -14.88 19.94 9.52
N ASN A 470 -16.16 20.19 9.19
CA ASN A 470 -16.76 21.51 9.29
C ASN A 470 -16.79 22.00 10.75
N CYS A 471 -16.30 23.22 10.99
CA CYS A 471 -16.34 23.87 12.29
C CYS A 471 -17.55 24.81 12.35
N ARG A 472 -18.56 24.48 13.15
CA ARG A 472 -19.86 25.20 13.16
C ARG A 472 -19.75 26.67 13.57
N ASN A 473 -18.82 27.00 14.46
CA ASN A 473 -18.55 28.36 14.90
C ASN A 473 -17.31 28.96 14.22
N ALA A 474 -16.99 28.55 12.98
CA ALA A 474 -15.81 29.05 12.25
C ALA A 474 -15.74 30.57 12.20
N VAL A 475 -16.86 31.26 11.97
CA VAL A 475 -16.93 32.73 11.94
C VAL A 475 -16.48 33.36 13.28
N GLU A 476 -16.89 32.79 14.41
CA GLU A 476 -16.48 33.28 15.74
C GLU A 476 -14.96 33.11 15.94
N VAL A 477 -14.42 31.98 15.48
CA VAL A 477 -12.98 31.70 15.51
C VAL A 477 -12.21 32.66 14.63
N GLU A 478 -12.63 32.85 13.39
CA GLU A 478 -12.02 33.78 12.44
C GLU A 478 -11.98 35.20 13.00
N GLU A 479 -13.09 35.70 13.52
CA GLU A 479 -13.15 37.02 14.16
C GLU A 479 -12.23 37.12 15.38
N HIS A 480 -12.12 36.05 16.16
CA HIS A 480 -11.24 36.01 17.33
C HIS A 480 -9.76 36.17 16.95
N PHE A 481 -9.31 35.50 15.89
CA PHE A 481 -7.95 35.64 15.36
C PHE A 481 -7.75 36.97 14.63
N ALA A 482 -8.74 37.43 13.85
CA ALA A 482 -8.67 38.72 13.15
C ALA A 482 -8.49 39.90 14.13
N ARG A 483 -9.19 39.90 15.26
CA ARG A 483 -9.01 40.89 16.35
C ARG A 483 -7.60 40.90 16.95
N ARG A 484 -6.81 39.84 16.74
CA ARG A 484 -5.41 39.70 17.18
C ARG A 484 -4.40 39.93 16.06
N GLY A 485 -4.84 40.53 14.96
CA GLY A 485 -3.98 40.93 13.84
C GLY A 485 -3.67 39.82 12.84
N PHE A 486 -4.37 38.68 12.92
CA PHE A 486 -4.24 37.64 11.91
C PHE A 486 -4.98 38.01 10.64
N THR A 487 -4.36 37.73 9.50
CA THR A 487 -5.05 37.75 8.20
C THR A 487 -5.73 36.40 8.01
N VAL A 488 -7.06 36.38 7.90
CA VAL A 488 -7.84 35.18 7.61
C VAL A 488 -7.76 34.88 6.12
N VAL A 489 -7.33 33.67 5.74
CA VAL A 489 -7.04 33.31 4.35
C VAL A 489 -7.62 31.95 3.96
N ARG A 490 -7.87 31.81 2.66
CA ARG A 490 -8.32 30.59 1.99
C ARG A 490 -7.34 30.21 0.86
N PRO A 491 -6.28 29.46 1.17
CA PRO A 491 -5.21 29.18 0.20
C PRO A 491 -5.69 28.47 -1.07
N GLU A 492 -6.78 27.70 -0.98
CA GLU A 492 -7.40 27.01 -2.11
C GLU A 492 -7.96 27.95 -3.19
N THR A 493 -8.13 29.24 -2.87
CA THR A 493 -8.54 30.27 -3.83
C THR A 493 -7.37 30.93 -4.56
N LEU A 494 -6.14 30.53 -4.24
CA LEU A 494 -4.90 31.13 -4.72
C LEU A 494 -4.09 30.13 -5.56
N SER A 495 -3.38 30.63 -6.55
CA SER A 495 -2.35 29.86 -7.27
C SER A 495 -1.20 29.46 -6.34
N LEU A 496 -0.39 28.48 -6.74
CA LEU A 496 0.74 28.00 -5.93
C LEU A 496 1.73 29.13 -5.58
N ALA A 497 2.03 30.01 -6.55
CA ALA A 497 2.92 31.15 -6.34
C ALA A 497 2.33 32.21 -5.39
N GLU A 498 1.02 32.46 -5.46
CA GLU A 498 0.31 33.35 -4.53
C GLU A 498 0.30 32.76 -3.11
N GLN A 499 0.07 31.45 -2.97
CA GLN A 499 0.19 30.74 -1.69
C GLN A 499 1.60 30.88 -1.12
N ALA A 500 2.64 30.60 -1.93
CA ALA A 500 4.02 30.75 -1.50
C ALA A 500 4.35 32.18 -1.06
N THR A 501 3.96 33.18 -1.84
CA THR A 501 4.20 34.60 -1.54
C THR A 501 3.49 35.06 -0.27
N LEU A 502 2.26 34.60 -0.04
CA LEU A 502 1.47 34.90 1.15
C LEU A 502 2.13 34.33 2.42
N PHE A 503 2.60 33.08 2.37
CA PHE A 503 3.17 32.39 3.54
C PHE A 503 4.65 32.69 3.76
N ALA A 504 5.38 33.22 2.76
CA ALA A 504 6.82 33.48 2.84
C ALA A 504 7.25 34.31 4.06
N GLY A 505 6.44 35.32 4.42
CA GLY A 505 6.68 36.22 5.54
C GLY A 505 5.99 35.82 6.86
N ALA A 506 5.31 34.67 6.90
CA ALA A 506 4.53 34.28 8.07
C ALA A 506 5.43 33.83 9.23
N GLU A 507 5.30 34.51 10.36
CA GLU A 507 5.93 34.15 11.64
C GLU A 507 5.00 33.27 12.48
N VAL A 508 3.68 33.44 12.35
CA VAL A 508 2.67 32.65 13.05
C VAL A 508 1.63 32.16 12.06
N VAL A 509 1.48 30.84 11.97
CA VAL A 509 0.45 30.20 11.13
C VAL A 509 -0.53 29.46 12.03
N ALA A 510 -1.73 29.98 12.15
CA ALA A 510 -2.83 29.34 12.86
C ALA A 510 -3.87 28.83 11.85
N GLY A 511 -4.70 27.85 12.22
CA GLY A 511 -5.82 27.47 11.36
C GLY A 511 -6.50 26.17 11.75
N PHE A 512 -7.56 25.85 11.02
CA PHE A 512 -8.23 24.56 11.16
C PHE A 512 -7.35 23.46 10.54
N GLY A 513 -7.01 22.44 11.31
CA GLY A 513 -6.09 21.38 10.89
C GLY A 513 -6.53 20.76 9.55
N GLY A 514 -5.65 20.77 8.54
CA GLY A 514 -5.85 20.17 7.22
C GLY A 514 -4.74 20.57 6.25
N ALA A 515 -4.80 20.07 5.01
CA ALA A 515 -3.74 20.25 4.00
C ALA A 515 -3.43 21.72 3.65
N ALA A 516 -4.36 22.65 3.88
CA ALA A 516 -4.09 24.07 3.68
C ALA A 516 -3.00 24.61 4.62
N MET A 517 -2.81 23.99 5.80
CA MET A 517 -1.74 24.31 6.76
C MET A 517 -0.35 23.90 6.26
N PHE A 518 -0.25 23.01 5.26
CA PHE A 518 1.03 22.53 4.73
C PHE A 518 1.82 23.65 4.04
N ASN A 519 1.15 24.76 3.69
CA ASN A 519 1.79 25.97 3.18
C ASN A 519 2.82 26.59 4.14
N VAL A 520 2.89 26.14 5.40
CA VAL A 520 4.02 26.45 6.30
C VAL A 520 5.38 26.05 5.70
N LEU A 521 5.43 25.11 4.73
CA LEU A 521 6.66 24.80 3.99
C LEU A 521 7.25 26.02 3.27
N PHE A 522 6.41 27.00 2.91
CA PHE A 522 6.83 28.25 2.28
C PHE A 522 7.29 29.31 3.29
N ALA A 523 6.89 29.21 4.57
CA ALA A 523 7.38 30.11 5.61
C ALA A 523 8.87 29.86 5.87
N ALA A 524 9.68 30.92 5.81
CA ALA A 524 11.13 30.78 5.91
C ALA A 524 11.59 30.42 7.34
N ALA A 525 10.96 31.00 8.36
CA ALA A 525 11.29 30.79 9.76
C ALA A 525 10.06 31.05 10.65
N PRO A 526 9.02 30.19 10.56
CA PRO A 526 7.84 30.34 11.42
C PRO A 526 8.22 30.13 12.89
N ARG A 527 7.77 31.03 13.76
CA ARG A 527 7.94 30.92 15.21
C ARG A 527 6.95 29.91 15.81
N ALA A 528 5.70 29.94 15.36
CA ALA A 528 4.65 29.10 15.93
C ALA A 528 3.64 28.63 14.87
N VAL A 529 3.18 27.38 15.04
CA VAL A 529 2.07 26.79 14.28
C VAL A 529 0.97 26.38 15.23
N LEU A 530 -0.23 26.92 15.05
CA LEU A 530 -1.39 26.65 15.90
C LEU A 530 -2.44 25.85 15.10
N LEU A 531 -2.73 24.64 15.57
CA LEU A 531 -3.68 23.72 14.95
C LEU A 531 -4.94 23.67 15.80
N LEU A 532 -6.07 24.10 15.23
CA LEU A 532 -7.38 23.90 15.83
C LEU A 532 -8.00 22.64 15.20
N ALA A 533 -8.24 21.63 16.01
CA ALA A 533 -8.72 20.33 15.54
C ALA A 533 -9.69 19.68 16.53
N HIS A 534 -10.47 18.73 16.03
CA HIS A 534 -11.28 17.87 16.87
C HIS A 534 -10.52 16.61 17.28
N GLU A 535 -10.86 16.03 18.43
CA GLU A 535 -10.18 14.90 19.06
C GLU A 535 -10.24 13.57 18.27
N SER A 536 -11.09 13.52 17.23
CA SER A 536 -11.19 12.39 16.30
C SER A 536 -10.28 12.56 15.07
N TYR A 537 -9.59 13.69 14.92
CA TYR A 537 -8.64 13.96 13.84
C TYR A 537 -7.24 13.45 14.20
N LEU A 538 -6.81 12.37 13.53
CA LEU A 538 -5.59 11.65 13.92
C LEU A 538 -4.35 11.95 13.05
N ALA A 539 -4.49 12.76 11.99
CA ALA A 539 -3.38 13.03 11.09
C ALA A 539 -2.20 13.71 11.80
N LYS A 540 -1.00 13.47 11.29
CA LYS A 540 0.26 14.01 11.83
C LYS A 540 0.97 14.96 10.89
N ASP A 541 0.45 15.14 9.68
CA ASP A 541 1.14 15.89 8.63
C ASP A 541 1.43 17.34 9.06
N GLU A 542 0.45 18.04 9.63
CA GLU A 542 0.61 19.42 10.09
C GLU A 542 1.65 19.54 11.21
N GLN A 543 1.72 18.53 12.08
CA GLN A 543 2.72 18.46 13.15
C GLN A 543 4.12 18.27 12.55
N LEU A 544 4.29 17.35 11.60
CA LEU A 544 5.56 17.13 10.91
C LEU A 544 6.03 18.38 10.15
N PHE A 545 5.12 19.05 9.44
CA PHE A 545 5.42 20.30 8.74
C PHE A 545 5.90 21.38 9.72
N GLY A 546 5.18 21.56 10.83
CA GLY A 546 5.54 22.51 11.89
C GLY A 546 6.90 22.19 12.52
N LEU A 547 7.11 20.94 12.97
CA LEU A 547 8.36 20.51 13.60
C LEU A 547 9.57 20.66 12.65
N LEU A 548 9.43 20.24 11.40
CA LEU A 548 10.52 20.33 10.41
C LEU A 548 10.83 21.79 10.03
N SER A 549 9.81 22.67 9.98
CA SER A 549 9.99 24.11 9.77
C SER A 549 10.70 24.84 10.92
N GLY A 550 10.80 24.19 12.08
CA GLY A 550 11.46 24.72 13.28
C GLY A 550 10.53 25.49 14.23
N ALA A 551 9.24 25.60 13.91
CA ALA A 551 8.24 26.25 14.75
C ALA A 551 7.91 25.44 16.00
N GLN A 552 7.45 26.13 17.05
CA GLN A 552 6.73 25.48 18.14
C GLN A 552 5.30 25.16 17.70
N VAL A 553 4.89 23.90 17.80
CA VAL A 553 3.56 23.44 17.36
C VAL A 553 2.62 23.33 18.54
N HIS A 554 1.44 23.96 18.44
CA HIS A 554 0.38 23.92 19.45
C HIS A 554 -0.88 23.31 18.85
N CYS A 555 -1.43 22.28 19.47
CA CYS A 555 -2.70 21.66 19.07
C CYS A 555 -3.78 21.98 20.11
N PHE A 556 -4.84 22.67 19.71
CA PHE A 556 -6.02 22.92 20.54
C PHE A 556 -7.15 21.97 20.13
N TRP A 557 -7.62 21.20 21.09
CA TRP A 557 -8.56 20.12 20.86
C TRP A 557 -9.98 20.50 21.28
N SER A 558 -10.95 20.08 20.47
CA SER A 558 -12.37 20.16 20.77
C SER A 558 -13.07 18.82 20.50
N ALA A 559 -14.25 18.63 21.06
CA ALA A 559 -15.03 17.41 20.81
C ALA A 559 -15.51 17.37 19.34
N ALA A 560 -15.50 16.17 18.76
CA ALA A 560 -16.17 15.90 17.49
C ALA A 560 -17.61 15.47 17.73
N ASP A 561 -18.53 15.69 16.78
CA ASP A 561 -19.91 15.20 16.90
C ASP A 561 -19.96 13.67 16.90
N VAL A 562 -19.08 13.07 16.09
CA VAL A 562 -18.86 11.63 16.02
C VAL A 562 -17.52 11.35 16.69
N PRO A 563 -17.53 10.90 17.96
CA PRO A 563 -16.31 10.56 18.65
C PRO A 563 -15.69 9.32 18.02
N ARG A 564 -14.36 9.26 17.99
CA ARG A 564 -13.64 8.04 17.63
C ARG A 564 -13.87 6.96 18.69
N VAL A 565 -13.89 5.71 18.26
CA VAL A 565 -13.77 4.55 19.14
C VAL A 565 -12.31 4.17 19.23
N GLU A 566 -11.80 3.96 20.45
CA GLU A 566 -10.40 3.59 20.65
C GLU A 566 -10.09 2.24 19.99
N GLY A 567 -8.92 2.15 19.34
CA GLY A 567 -8.50 0.93 18.64
C GLY A 567 -9.12 0.71 17.26
N SER A 568 -10.03 1.58 16.79
CA SER A 568 -10.57 1.52 15.43
C SER A 568 -10.42 2.85 14.70
N TRP A 569 -10.16 2.77 13.38
CA TRP A 569 -10.21 3.93 12.51
C TRP A 569 -11.58 3.98 11.83
N ASP A 570 -12.28 5.11 12.00
CA ASP A 570 -13.57 5.38 11.37
C ASP A 570 -13.48 6.66 10.53
N PRO A 571 -13.69 6.58 9.19
CA PRO A 571 -13.74 7.75 8.33
C PRO A 571 -14.79 8.77 8.75
N ALA A 572 -15.93 8.35 9.32
CA ALA A 572 -17.00 9.25 9.75
C ALA A 572 -16.54 10.09 10.96
N ALA A 573 -15.93 9.44 11.97
CA ALA A 573 -15.33 10.14 13.10
C ALA A 573 -14.20 11.10 12.66
N SER A 574 -13.31 10.66 11.74
CA SER A 574 -12.21 11.49 11.26
C SER A 574 -12.66 12.69 10.39
N LYS A 575 -13.84 12.63 9.78
CA LYS A 575 -14.41 13.71 8.96
C LYS A 575 -15.51 14.47 9.68
N SER A 576 -15.75 14.17 10.95
CA SER A 576 -16.88 14.67 11.72
C SER A 576 -16.87 16.19 11.83
N ALA A 577 -18.05 16.80 11.79
CA ALA A 577 -18.23 18.19 12.16
C ALA A 577 -17.97 18.38 13.66
N TRP A 578 -17.67 19.62 14.04
CA TRP A 578 -17.28 19.96 15.40
C TRP A 578 -17.50 21.45 15.66
N GLU A 579 -17.27 21.86 16.91
CA GLU A 579 -17.31 23.26 17.32
C GLU A 579 -16.04 23.55 18.13
N PHE A 580 -15.39 24.69 17.88
CA PHE A 580 -14.25 25.11 18.69
C PHE A 580 -14.73 25.51 20.08
N ASP A 581 -14.36 24.73 21.09
CA ASP A 581 -14.77 24.91 22.48
C ASP A 581 -13.98 26.08 23.10
N PHE A 582 -14.47 27.30 22.91
CA PHE A 582 -13.90 28.51 23.52
C PHE A 582 -13.95 28.47 25.05
N ALA A 583 -14.98 27.87 25.65
CA ALA A 583 -15.08 27.82 27.11
C ALA A 583 -13.90 27.05 27.71
N ARG A 584 -13.45 26.01 27.00
CA ARG A 584 -12.30 25.19 27.38
C ARG A 584 -10.96 25.77 26.96
N ASN A 585 -10.85 26.31 25.75
CA ASN A 585 -9.56 26.63 25.14
C ASN A 585 -9.16 28.12 25.21
N ARG A 586 -10.10 29.04 25.48
CA ARG A 586 -9.84 30.49 25.35
C ARG A 586 -8.72 31.00 26.24
N GLY A 587 -8.61 30.50 27.48
CA GLY A 587 -7.58 30.95 28.42
C GLY A 587 -6.16 30.71 27.87
N ASP A 588 -5.83 29.45 27.60
CA ASP A 588 -4.53 29.05 27.06
C ASP A 588 -4.27 29.65 25.67
N LEU A 589 -5.30 29.74 24.82
CA LEU A 589 -5.19 30.35 23.51
C LEU A 589 -4.84 31.83 23.61
N ASP A 590 -5.54 32.59 24.47
CA ASP A 590 -5.33 34.02 24.64
C ASP A 590 -3.97 34.32 25.28
N GLU A 591 -3.55 33.52 26.25
CA GLU A 591 -2.22 33.60 26.85
C GLU A 591 -1.13 33.38 25.80
N LEU A 592 -1.25 32.31 25.00
CA LEU A 592 -0.30 32.03 23.92
C LEU A 592 -0.26 33.16 22.90
N LEU A 593 -1.42 33.61 22.40
CA LEU A 593 -1.52 34.65 21.39
C LEU A 593 -0.99 36.01 21.88
N ALA A 594 -0.96 36.27 23.19
CA ALA A 594 -0.33 37.47 23.75
C ALA A 594 1.20 37.42 23.74
N THR A 595 1.80 36.23 23.65
CA THR A 595 3.27 36.04 23.59
C THR A 595 3.83 36.02 22.17
N LEU A 596 2.97 35.83 21.18
CA LEU A 596 3.25 35.75 19.74
C LEU A 596 2.93 37.08 19.07
#